data_AF-V9D975-F1
#
_entry.id   AF-V9D975-F1
#
_cell.length_a   1.000
_cell.length_b   1.000
_cell.length_c   1.000
_cell.angle_alpha   90.00
_cell.angle_beta   90.00
_cell.angle_gamma   90.00
#
_symmetry.space_group_name_H-M   'P 1'
#
loop_
_entity.id
_entity.type
_entity.pdbx_description
1 polymer ?
#
loop_
_entity_poly.entity_id
_entity_poly.type
_entity_poly.pdbx_seq_one_letter_code
_entity_poly.pdbx_strand_id
1 'polypeptide(L)'
;MLLTSRLLACTAIAAVAHLQVATAKYTLQEDYSGLDFFSKFQFVTVDDPTHGFVDYVDEAEARRLGLIWETDNLVYIGVDHSNIIGAWCRRGRPSVRLESRASYTHGLIIGSFWHMPGGDCGTWPAFWTYGPNWPNSGEIDIVEGVHRQATNAMALHTSTNCTVDGTQSGTWVHHDCSPATPDNAGCGVQSNTPNSFGTAFNANRGGVYATLWTSSGIQIWFFPRDRIPHDINVGNPKPETWGIPEANYSKPCDFDAHFQQHWITLNVAFCGDWAGSVWSSSGCSSPQWPSCNCYVAMNPASFINTFWLVESIKVYQYQDRGGHHGAEPASEGLTLQTQAGAGAGAGADY
;
A
#
# COMPACT_ATOMS: atom_id res chain seq x y z
N MET A 1 -84.98 -11.97 -24.59
CA MET A 1 -84.37 -11.00 -23.65
C MET A 1 -83.35 -11.76 -22.83
N LEU A 2 -82.08 -11.63 -23.19
CA LEU A 2 -80.93 -12.17 -22.46
C LEU A 2 -80.70 -11.35 -21.18
N LEU A 3 -80.14 -11.96 -20.13
CA LEU A 3 -79.02 -11.42 -19.34
C LEU A 3 -78.65 -12.41 -18.23
N THR A 4 -77.58 -13.18 -18.46
CA THR A 4 -76.85 -13.92 -17.43
C THR A 4 -75.65 -13.08 -17.00
N SER A 5 -75.64 -12.64 -15.74
CA SER A 5 -74.53 -11.89 -15.14
C SER A 5 -73.51 -12.87 -14.56
N ARG A 6 -72.28 -12.87 -15.10
CA ARG A 6 -71.12 -13.57 -14.52
C ARG A 6 -70.31 -12.56 -13.70
N LEU A 7 -70.27 -12.73 -12.38
CA LEU A 7 -69.31 -12.05 -11.53
C LEU A 7 -67.93 -12.70 -11.72
N LEU A 8 -66.99 -11.97 -12.32
CA LEU A 8 -65.56 -12.28 -12.24
C LEU A 8 -65.04 -11.80 -10.87
N ALA A 9 -64.62 -12.74 -10.03
CA ALA A 9 -63.83 -12.43 -8.85
C ALA A 9 -62.37 -12.21 -9.28
N CYS A 10 -61.93 -10.95 -9.31
CA CYS A 10 -60.52 -10.60 -9.44
C CYS A 10 -59.82 -10.79 -8.08
N THR A 11 -59.12 -11.91 -7.92
CA THR A 11 -58.14 -12.09 -6.83
C THR A 11 -56.90 -11.26 -7.14
N ALA A 12 -56.75 -10.12 -6.46
CA ALA A 12 -55.51 -9.36 -6.48
C ALA A 12 -54.45 -10.09 -5.63
N ILE A 13 -53.47 -10.71 -6.28
CA ILE A 13 -52.29 -11.26 -5.62
C ILE A 13 -51.36 -10.08 -5.32
N ALA A 14 -51.29 -9.65 -4.07
CA ALA A 14 -50.29 -8.70 -3.63
C ALA A 14 -48.91 -9.40 -3.61
N ALA A 15 -48.09 -9.12 -4.62
CA ALA A 15 -46.70 -9.55 -4.63
C ALA A 15 -45.92 -8.77 -3.56
N VAL A 16 -45.68 -9.40 -2.42
CA VAL A 16 -44.75 -8.88 -1.40
C VAL A 16 -43.35 -9.06 -1.97
N ALA A 17 -42.76 -7.98 -2.49
CA ALA A 17 -41.36 -7.96 -2.86
C ALA A 17 -40.52 -8.09 -1.57
N HIS A 18 -39.99 -9.29 -1.33
CA HIS A 18 -38.97 -9.48 -0.32
C HIS A 18 -37.71 -8.70 -0.75
N LEU A 19 -37.52 -7.51 -0.20
CA LEU A 19 -36.23 -6.84 -0.22
C LEU A 19 -35.25 -7.72 0.55
N GLN A 20 -34.49 -8.55 -0.16
CA GLN A 20 -33.30 -9.15 0.38
C GLN A 20 -32.31 -8.01 0.62
N VAL A 21 -32.25 -7.54 1.87
CA VAL A 21 -31.17 -6.67 2.32
C VAL A 21 -29.91 -7.52 2.24
N ALA A 22 -29.11 -7.33 1.19
CA ALA A 22 -27.82 -7.98 1.06
C ALA A 22 -26.91 -7.48 2.20
N THR A 23 -26.68 -8.33 3.20
CA THR A 23 -25.76 -8.03 4.30
C THR A 23 -24.34 -7.94 3.73
N ALA A 24 -23.63 -6.86 4.03
CA ALA A 24 -22.22 -6.72 3.69
C ALA A 24 -21.41 -7.86 4.34
N LYS A 25 -20.57 -8.54 3.56
CA LYS A 25 -19.62 -9.54 4.10
C LYS A 25 -18.44 -8.87 4.79
N TYR A 26 -18.01 -7.73 4.26
CA TYR A 26 -16.93 -6.92 4.79
C TYR A 26 -17.50 -5.64 5.39
N THR A 27 -17.23 -5.40 6.68
CA THR A 27 -17.66 -4.19 7.38
C THR A 27 -16.48 -3.28 7.67
N LEU A 28 -16.66 -1.98 7.46
CA LEU A 28 -15.64 -0.97 7.72
C LEU A 28 -15.21 -1.04 9.19
N GLN A 29 -13.92 -1.24 9.41
CA GLN A 29 -13.29 -1.24 10.73
C GLN A 29 -12.62 0.10 11.00
N GLU A 30 -11.89 0.65 10.02
CA GLU A 30 -11.16 1.91 10.16
C GLU A 30 -11.17 2.71 8.85
N ASP A 31 -11.28 4.03 8.98
CA ASP A 31 -11.24 4.99 7.88
C ASP A 31 -10.12 6.02 8.13
N TYR A 32 -8.99 5.85 7.44
CA TYR A 32 -7.89 6.79 7.44
C TYR A 32 -8.13 7.83 6.32
N SER A 33 -8.90 8.86 6.63
CA SER A 33 -9.16 10.00 5.75
C SER A 33 -9.37 11.27 6.58
N GLY A 34 -9.53 12.42 5.92
CA GLY A 34 -9.95 13.65 6.60
C GLY A 34 -8.92 14.24 7.57
N LEU A 35 -9.43 15.11 8.45
CA LEU A 35 -8.63 15.90 9.39
C LEU A 35 -8.01 15.07 10.52
N ASP A 36 -8.51 13.86 10.78
CA ASP A 36 -7.97 12.95 11.80
C ASP A 36 -6.94 11.97 11.25
N PHE A 37 -6.62 12.01 9.94
CA PHE A 37 -5.68 11.08 9.31
C PHE A 37 -4.38 10.93 10.08
N PHE A 38 -3.61 12.01 10.28
CA PHE A 38 -2.29 11.92 10.91
C PHE A 38 -2.33 11.49 12.38
N SER A 39 -3.45 11.73 13.08
CA SER A 39 -3.60 11.28 14.47
C SER A 39 -3.59 9.75 14.60
N LYS A 40 -3.96 9.03 13.54
CA LYS A 40 -4.00 7.57 13.47
C LYS A 40 -2.68 6.93 13.05
N PHE A 41 -1.65 7.74 12.78
CA PHE A 41 -0.31 7.27 12.44
C PHE A 41 0.71 7.70 13.49
N GLN A 42 1.81 6.96 13.56
CA GLN A 42 3.06 7.40 14.16
C GLN A 42 4.01 7.89 13.05
N PHE A 43 4.73 8.97 13.35
CA PHE A 43 5.79 9.47 12.50
C PHE A 43 7.10 8.82 12.93
N VAL A 44 7.68 8.01 12.04
CA VAL A 44 8.94 7.33 12.32
C VAL A 44 10.09 8.25 11.97
N THR A 45 11.02 8.41 12.92
CA THR A 45 12.15 9.33 12.78
C THR A 45 13.51 8.63 12.91
N VAL A 46 13.54 7.30 12.96
CA VAL A 46 14.79 6.53 12.97
C VAL A 46 15.47 6.60 11.61
N ASP A 47 16.74 6.22 11.55
CA ASP A 47 17.43 6.12 10.26
C ASP A 47 16.72 5.11 9.35
N ASP A 48 16.72 5.38 8.05
CA ASP A 48 16.01 4.55 7.09
C ASP A 48 16.53 3.11 7.17
N PRO A 49 15.67 2.14 7.50
CA PRO A 49 16.12 0.77 7.68
C PRO A 49 16.69 0.15 6.39
N THR A 50 16.29 0.68 5.23
CA THR A 50 16.83 0.34 3.89
C THR A 50 18.03 1.18 3.46
N HIS A 51 18.68 1.85 4.42
CA HIS A 51 19.88 2.66 4.21
C HIS A 51 19.71 3.77 3.16
N GLY A 52 18.49 4.25 2.97
CA GLY A 52 18.18 5.32 2.04
C GLY A 52 18.83 6.66 2.39
N PHE A 53 19.04 7.49 1.38
CA PHE A 53 19.44 8.90 1.52
C PHE A 53 18.22 9.77 1.83
N VAL A 54 17.59 9.50 2.96
CA VAL A 54 16.35 10.14 3.42
C VAL A 54 16.46 10.54 4.90
N ASP A 55 15.85 11.67 5.24
CA ASP A 55 15.70 12.13 6.62
C ASP A 55 14.21 12.10 6.99
N TYR A 56 13.75 11.05 7.65
CA TYR A 56 12.38 11.00 8.13
C TYR A 56 12.21 11.91 9.35
N VAL A 57 11.34 12.91 9.20
CA VAL A 57 11.11 13.94 10.22
C VAL A 57 9.80 13.68 10.99
N ASP A 58 9.71 14.22 12.20
CA ASP A 58 8.48 14.15 12.99
C ASP A 58 7.35 15.01 12.40
N GLU A 59 6.14 14.88 12.96
CA GLU A 59 4.96 15.61 12.48
C GLU A 59 5.14 17.14 12.55
N ALA A 60 5.74 17.65 13.63
CA ALA A 60 5.88 19.09 13.82
C ALA A 60 6.82 19.69 12.77
N GLU A 61 7.93 19.02 12.50
CA GLU A 61 8.88 19.40 11.47
C GLU A 61 8.31 19.20 10.06
N ALA A 62 7.59 18.10 9.80
CA ALA A 62 6.90 17.86 8.53
C ALA A 62 5.92 18.99 8.21
N ARG A 63 5.13 19.45 9.19
CA ARG A 63 4.22 20.61 9.04
C ARG A 63 4.99 21.90 8.79
N ARG A 64 6.07 22.13 9.54
CA ARG A 64 6.91 23.34 9.39
C ARG A 64 7.55 23.43 8.00
N LEU A 65 7.98 22.29 7.46
CA LEU A 65 8.58 22.17 6.13
C LEU A 65 7.54 22.09 5.01
N GLY A 66 6.25 21.98 5.33
CA GLY A 66 5.17 21.84 4.35
C GLY A 66 5.14 20.48 3.66
N LEU A 67 5.73 19.45 4.28
CA LEU A 67 5.72 18.07 3.76
C LEU A 67 4.37 17.40 3.94
N ILE A 68 3.55 17.85 4.89
CA ILE A 68 2.23 17.30 5.14
C ILE A 68 1.18 18.39 5.30
N TRP A 69 -0.04 18.05 4.89
CA TRP A 69 -1.26 18.77 5.22
C TRP A 69 -2.48 17.89 4.95
N GLU A 70 -3.60 18.25 5.57
CA GLU A 70 -4.86 17.54 5.47
C GLU A 70 -6.03 18.51 5.38
N THR A 71 -7.09 18.05 4.72
CA THR A 71 -8.41 18.68 4.62
C THR A 71 -9.47 17.64 4.90
N ASP A 72 -10.75 18.00 4.89
CA ASP A 72 -11.84 17.03 5.08
C ASP A 72 -11.83 15.88 4.05
N ASN A 73 -11.23 16.08 2.86
CA ASN A 73 -11.33 15.13 1.75
C ASN A 73 -9.99 14.64 1.20
N LEU A 74 -8.87 15.28 1.57
CA LEU A 74 -7.56 15.02 0.97
C LEU A 74 -6.46 15.17 2.00
N VAL A 75 -5.48 14.26 1.90
CA VAL A 75 -4.26 14.27 2.70
C VAL A 75 -3.06 14.27 1.77
N TYR A 76 -2.13 15.19 1.99
CA TYR A 76 -0.89 15.30 1.26
C TYR A 76 0.29 14.84 2.11
N ILE A 77 1.16 14.02 1.53
CA ILE A 77 2.39 13.54 2.15
C ILE A 77 3.49 13.62 1.09
N GLY A 78 4.37 14.59 1.22
CA GLY A 78 5.43 14.89 0.26
C GLY A 78 6.83 14.83 0.86
N VAL A 79 7.77 15.35 0.09
CA VAL A 79 9.20 15.41 0.40
C VAL A 79 9.72 16.82 0.19
N ASP A 80 10.87 17.15 0.78
CA ASP A 80 11.52 18.41 0.45
C ASP A 80 11.90 18.41 -1.04
N HIS A 81 11.38 19.38 -1.78
CA HIS A 81 11.67 19.59 -3.20
C HIS A 81 12.22 21.01 -3.48
N SER A 82 12.75 21.68 -2.46
CA SER A 82 13.25 23.06 -2.55
C SER A 82 14.73 23.20 -2.19
N ASN A 83 15.23 22.41 -1.23
CA ASN A 83 16.58 22.61 -0.71
C ASN A 83 17.61 21.63 -1.29
N ILE A 84 18.79 22.18 -1.59
CA ILE A 84 20.00 21.37 -1.84
C ILE A 84 20.47 20.82 -0.50
N ILE A 85 20.78 19.52 -0.49
CA ILE A 85 21.32 18.84 0.69
C ILE A 85 22.84 18.98 0.67
N GLY A 86 23.38 19.84 1.54
CA GLY A 86 24.82 20.12 1.60
C GLY A 86 25.65 18.94 2.13
N ALA A 87 26.98 19.03 1.98
CA ALA A 87 27.94 17.97 2.32
C ALA A 87 27.93 17.45 3.78
N TRP A 88 27.17 18.10 4.67
CA TRP A 88 27.09 17.77 6.11
C TRP A 88 25.74 17.19 6.55
N CYS A 89 24.75 17.11 5.65
CA CYS A 89 23.44 16.53 5.97
C CYS A 89 23.51 15.00 5.83
N ARG A 90 23.77 14.34 6.97
CA ARG A 90 24.14 12.92 7.06
C ARG A 90 23.01 11.92 6.80
N ARG A 91 21.74 12.34 6.89
CA ARG A 91 20.58 11.43 6.81
C ARG A 91 19.99 11.40 5.41
N GLY A 92 19.75 12.57 4.81
CA GLY A 92 19.42 12.69 3.39
C GLY A 92 18.37 13.76 3.13
N ARG A 93 17.51 13.53 2.13
CA ARG A 93 16.42 14.46 1.77
C ARG A 93 15.26 14.32 2.76
N PRO A 94 14.75 15.41 3.36
CA PRO A 94 13.60 15.34 4.25
C PRO A 94 12.37 14.71 3.61
N SER A 95 11.76 13.76 4.32
CA SER A 95 10.58 12.99 3.92
C SER A 95 9.81 12.56 5.17
N VAL A 96 8.74 11.79 4.97
CA VAL A 96 7.91 11.26 6.05
C VAL A 96 7.74 9.75 5.86
N ARG A 97 7.75 9.03 6.98
CA ARG A 97 7.38 7.62 7.11
C ARG A 97 6.29 7.51 8.17
N LEU A 98 5.11 7.11 7.74
CA LEU A 98 3.93 6.96 8.59
C LEU A 98 3.65 5.47 8.78
N GLU A 99 3.43 5.06 10.03
CA GLU A 99 2.98 3.71 10.36
C GLU A 99 1.68 3.81 11.15
N SER A 100 0.66 3.04 10.78
CA SER A 100 -0.63 3.12 11.47
C SER A 100 -0.47 2.73 12.93
N ARG A 101 -1.20 3.37 13.83
CA ARG A 101 -1.21 3.00 15.26
C ARG A 101 -1.88 1.66 15.49
N ALA A 102 -2.94 1.38 14.73
CA ALA A 102 -3.59 0.09 14.73
C ALA A 102 -2.80 -0.90 13.86
N SER A 103 -2.85 -2.17 14.24
CA SER A 103 -2.35 -3.28 13.43
C SER A 103 -3.47 -4.23 13.06
N TYR A 104 -3.28 -5.00 11.99
CA TYR A 104 -4.30 -5.85 11.41
C TYR A 104 -3.77 -7.26 11.14
N THR A 105 -4.60 -8.27 11.41
CA THR A 105 -4.41 -9.62 10.87
C THR A 105 -5.62 -9.94 10.02
N HIS A 106 -5.40 -10.28 8.75
CA HIS A 106 -6.43 -10.39 7.72
C HIS A 106 -7.20 -9.08 7.47
N GLY A 107 -8.03 -9.12 6.43
CA GLY A 107 -8.98 -8.08 6.11
C GLY A 107 -8.86 -7.63 4.65
N LEU A 108 -9.58 -6.57 4.35
CA LEU A 108 -9.58 -5.92 3.05
C LEU A 108 -9.14 -4.46 3.23
N ILE A 109 -7.94 -4.16 2.74
CA ILE A 109 -7.34 -2.83 2.79
C ILE A 109 -7.56 -2.16 1.43
N ILE A 110 -8.19 -0.99 1.41
CA ILE A 110 -8.49 -0.24 0.19
C ILE A 110 -7.87 1.16 0.31
N GLY A 111 -6.80 1.41 -0.44
CA GLY A 111 -6.18 2.73 -0.59
C GLY A 111 -6.67 3.43 -1.86
N SER A 112 -7.29 4.60 -1.72
CA SER A 112 -7.66 5.48 -2.83
C SER A 112 -6.73 6.68 -2.89
N PHE A 113 -6.10 6.90 -4.04
CA PHE A 113 -5.11 7.96 -4.22
C PHE A 113 -5.42 8.75 -5.50
N TRP A 114 -5.38 10.07 -5.38
CA TRP A 114 -5.41 10.98 -6.53
C TRP A 114 -4.03 11.14 -7.17
N HIS A 115 -2.99 10.94 -6.37
CA HIS A 115 -1.60 11.05 -6.76
C HIS A 115 -0.74 10.12 -5.88
N MET A 116 0.31 9.55 -6.46
CA MET A 116 1.40 8.89 -5.76
C MET A 116 2.72 9.52 -6.19
N PRO A 117 3.84 9.30 -5.48
CA PRO A 117 5.12 9.85 -5.90
C PRO A 117 5.45 9.45 -7.35
N GLY A 118 5.61 10.44 -8.23
CA GLY A 118 5.55 10.27 -9.69
C GLY A 118 6.68 9.44 -10.31
N GLY A 119 7.62 8.96 -9.51
CA GLY A 119 8.80 8.23 -9.96
C GLY A 119 9.77 9.15 -10.69
N ASP A 120 10.77 9.67 -9.97
CA ASP A 120 11.94 10.31 -10.57
C ASP A 120 13.23 9.64 -10.07
N CYS A 121 14.34 9.97 -10.71
CA CYS A 121 15.64 9.41 -10.40
C CYS A 121 15.97 9.52 -8.91
N GLY A 122 16.02 8.35 -8.27
CA GLY A 122 16.46 8.18 -6.90
C GLY A 122 15.31 8.06 -5.89
N THR A 123 14.06 8.24 -6.28
CA THR A 123 12.91 8.01 -5.39
C THR A 123 12.65 6.51 -5.19
N TRP A 124 12.19 6.14 -4.00
CA TRP A 124 11.67 4.82 -3.65
C TRP A 124 10.43 4.97 -2.76
N PRO A 125 9.24 5.24 -3.33
CA PRO A 125 7.99 5.31 -2.58
C PRO A 125 7.40 3.93 -2.30
N ALA A 126 6.72 3.80 -1.16
CA ALA A 126 5.97 2.59 -0.83
C ALA A 126 4.64 2.90 -0.10
N PHE A 127 3.59 2.17 -0.47
CA PHE A 127 2.38 1.94 0.33
C PHE A 127 2.27 0.44 0.54
N TRP A 128 2.34 0.02 1.80
CA TRP A 128 2.68 -1.34 2.15
C TRP A 128 2.29 -1.64 3.58
N THR A 129 2.47 -2.89 4.00
CA THR A 129 2.16 -3.30 5.37
C THR A 129 3.19 -4.32 5.87
N TYR A 130 3.50 -4.31 7.15
CA TYR A 130 4.47 -5.26 7.72
C TYR A 130 4.17 -5.52 9.19
N GLY A 131 4.50 -6.72 9.67
CA GLY A 131 4.35 -7.12 11.06
C GLY A 131 5.64 -6.97 11.89
N PRO A 132 5.56 -7.19 13.22
CA PRO A 132 6.72 -7.16 14.11
C PRO A 132 7.74 -8.28 13.80
N ASN A 133 8.98 -8.14 14.27
CA ASN A 133 10.03 -9.19 14.13
C ASN A 133 10.28 -9.61 12.67
N TRP A 134 10.41 -8.63 11.78
CA TRP A 134 10.65 -8.83 10.36
C TRP A 134 11.81 -9.84 10.10
N PRO A 135 11.72 -10.70 9.08
CA PRO A 135 10.59 -10.91 8.16
C PRO A 135 9.58 -11.96 8.68
N ASN A 136 9.65 -12.34 9.96
CA ASN A 136 8.90 -13.51 10.48
C ASN A 136 7.39 -13.26 10.60
N SER A 137 6.96 -12.00 10.74
CA SER A 137 5.54 -11.63 10.70
C SER A 137 5.12 -11.01 9.37
N GLY A 138 5.96 -11.10 8.34
CA GLY A 138 5.58 -10.79 6.97
C GLY A 138 5.63 -9.30 6.59
N GLU A 139 5.71 -9.09 5.29
CA GLU A 139 5.65 -7.80 4.59
C GLU A 139 4.80 -7.96 3.33
N ILE A 140 3.95 -6.97 3.03
CA ILE A 140 3.09 -6.91 1.85
C ILE A 140 3.31 -5.55 1.17
N ASP A 141 4.01 -5.55 0.05
CA ASP A 141 4.26 -4.37 -0.76
C ASP A 141 3.13 -4.22 -1.78
N ILE A 142 2.24 -3.27 -1.49
CA ILE A 142 1.01 -3.07 -2.27
C ILE A 142 1.29 -2.15 -3.45
N VAL A 143 1.99 -1.04 -3.18
CA VAL A 143 2.49 -0.12 -4.19
C VAL A 143 3.95 0.16 -3.90
N GLU A 144 4.83 -0.22 -4.80
CA GLU A 144 6.26 -0.01 -4.65
C GLU A 144 6.95 0.16 -6.01
N GLY A 145 8.02 0.93 -6.01
CA GLY A 145 8.91 1.05 -7.15
C GLY A 145 10.03 2.04 -6.91
N VAL A 146 11.01 2.04 -7.80
CA VAL A 146 12.21 2.86 -7.75
C VAL A 146 12.41 3.67 -9.02
N HIS A 147 13.09 4.80 -8.87
CA HIS A 147 13.41 5.69 -9.99
C HIS A 147 12.18 6.07 -10.82
N ARG A 148 12.28 5.91 -12.15
CA ARG A 148 11.25 6.20 -13.15
C ARG A 148 10.51 4.95 -13.59
N GLN A 149 10.39 3.93 -12.73
CA GLN A 149 9.56 2.77 -13.04
C GLN A 149 8.14 3.23 -13.42
N ALA A 150 7.60 2.63 -14.47
CA ALA A 150 6.30 3.01 -15.04
C ALA A 150 5.15 2.15 -14.51
N THR A 151 5.46 0.97 -13.99
CA THR A 151 4.50 -0.03 -13.55
C THR A 151 4.83 -0.48 -12.13
N ASN A 152 3.78 -0.78 -11.38
CA ASN A 152 3.89 -1.14 -9.97
C ASN A 152 4.61 -2.48 -9.78
N ALA A 153 5.52 -2.55 -8.81
CA ALA A 153 6.05 -3.79 -8.28
C ALA A 153 5.29 -4.12 -6.99
N MET A 154 4.74 -5.33 -6.92
CA MET A 154 4.13 -5.87 -5.71
C MET A 154 5.00 -7.03 -5.25
N ALA A 155 5.16 -7.22 -3.95
CA ALA A 155 5.93 -8.33 -3.40
C ALA A 155 5.36 -8.75 -2.05
N LEU A 156 5.75 -9.96 -1.63
CA LEU A 156 5.68 -10.34 -0.22
C LEU A 156 7.07 -10.77 0.24
N HIS A 157 7.39 -10.44 1.50
CA HIS A 157 8.56 -10.94 2.20
C HIS A 157 8.13 -11.73 3.44
N THR A 158 8.74 -12.89 3.67
CA THR A 158 8.42 -13.78 4.78
C THR A 158 9.69 -14.42 5.35
N SER A 159 9.57 -15.18 6.44
CA SER A 159 10.58 -16.19 6.77
C SER A 159 10.64 -17.30 5.70
N THR A 160 11.55 -18.27 5.85
CA THR A 160 11.71 -19.39 4.91
C THR A 160 10.45 -20.27 4.79
N ASN A 161 10.37 -21.05 3.71
CA ASN A 161 9.30 -22.02 3.39
C ASN A 161 7.95 -21.43 2.95
N CYS A 162 7.92 -20.20 2.45
CA CYS A 162 6.75 -19.64 1.76
C CYS A 162 7.05 -19.53 0.26
N THR A 163 6.45 -20.42 -0.53
CA THR A 163 6.40 -20.31 -1.99
C THR A 163 4.96 -20.15 -2.40
N VAL A 164 4.72 -19.29 -3.38
CA VAL A 164 3.39 -18.89 -3.82
C VAL A 164 3.19 -19.21 -5.29
N ASP A 165 1.95 -19.58 -5.61
CA ASP A 165 1.48 -19.70 -6.98
C ASP A 165 0.05 -19.20 -7.03
N GLY A 166 -0.39 -18.66 -8.17
CA GLY A 166 -1.72 -18.10 -8.30
C GLY A 166 -1.97 -17.53 -9.68
N THR A 167 -3.23 -17.64 -10.12
CA THR A 167 -3.66 -17.05 -11.39
C THR A 167 -3.86 -15.55 -11.20
N GLN A 168 -3.16 -14.74 -12.01
CA GLN A 168 -3.10 -13.29 -11.91
C GLN A 168 -2.89 -12.65 -13.29
N SER A 169 -3.10 -11.35 -13.41
CA SER A 169 -2.84 -10.59 -14.65
C SER A 169 -1.45 -9.97 -14.70
N GLY A 170 -0.78 -9.79 -13.56
CA GLY A 170 0.63 -9.39 -13.47
C GLY A 170 1.58 -10.52 -13.85
N THR A 171 2.86 -10.20 -13.97
CA THR A 171 3.92 -11.14 -14.33
C THR A 171 4.75 -11.48 -13.10
N TRP A 172 4.88 -12.78 -12.81
CA TRP A 172 5.79 -13.26 -11.77
C TRP A 172 7.23 -12.83 -12.07
N VAL A 173 7.87 -12.24 -11.07
CA VAL A 173 9.32 -12.01 -11.02
C VAL A 173 9.95 -13.17 -10.25
N HIS A 174 9.41 -13.46 -9.06
CA HIS A 174 9.85 -14.53 -8.17
C HIS A 174 8.66 -15.17 -7.45
N HIS A 175 8.78 -16.46 -7.12
CA HIS A 175 7.75 -17.24 -6.41
C HIS A 175 8.11 -17.53 -4.95
N ASP A 176 9.37 -17.38 -4.55
CA ASP A 176 9.83 -17.62 -3.18
C ASP A 176 9.77 -16.30 -2.41
N CYS A 177 9.01 -16.25 -1.32
CA CYS A 177 8.82 -15.03 -0.53
C CYS A 177 9.91 -14.83 0.53
N SER A 178 10.86 -15.77 0.65
CA SER A 178 11.89 -15.70 1.66
C SER A 178 13.13 -14.90 1.22
N PRO A 179 14.04 -14.56 2.16
CA PRO A 179 15.28 -13.86 1.85
C PRO A 179 16.30 -14.68 1.07
N ALA A 180 15.96 -15.92 0.69
CA ALA A 180 16.79 -16.75 -0.18
C ALA A 180 16.78 -16.28 -1.65
N THR A 181 15.85 -15.38 -2.00
CA THR A 181 15.82 -14.72 -3.31
C THR A 181 17.02 -13.80 -3.50
N PRO A 182 17.52 -13.63 -4.74
CA PRO A 182 18.55 -12.63 -5.03
C PRO A 182 18.12 -11.26 -4.53
N ASP A 183 19.05 -10.58 -3.86
CA ASP A 183 18.83 -9.25 -3.29
C ASP A 183 17.59 -9.17 -2.40
N ASN A 184 17.20 -10.24 -1.70
CA ASN A 184 16.00 -10.27 -0.84
C ASN A 184 14.72 -9.79 -1.55
N ALA A 185 14.59 -10.02 -2.86
CA ALA A 185 13.49 -9.50 -3.68
C ALA A 185 12.10 -10.03 -3.31
N GLY A 186 12.01 -11.03 -2.42
CA GLY A 186 10.75 -11.68 -2.06
C GLY A 186 10.06 -12.31 -3.25
N CYS A 187 8.77 -12.62 -3.11
CA CYS A 187 7.97 -13.17 -4.20
C CYS A 187 7.29 -12.03 -4.96
N GLY A 188 8.01 -11.45 -5.92
CA GLY A 188 7.56 -10.28 -6.67
C GLY A 188 6.62 -10.58 -7.85
N VAL A 189 5.70 -9.65 -8.09
CA VAL A 189 4.82 -9.55 -9.26
C VAL A 189 4.92 -8.15 -9.86
N GLN A 190 5.30 -8.06 -11.13
CA GLN A 190 5.28 -6.81 -11.87
C GLN A 190 3.90 -6.61 -12.50
N SER A 191 3.27 -5.46 -12.26
CA SER A 191 2.04 -5.08 -12.94
C SER A 191 2.23 -4.95 -14.44
N ASN A 192 1.29 -5.50 -15.22
CA ASN A 192 1.22 -5.30 -16.67
C ASN A 192 0.34 -4.09 -17.05
N THR A 193 -0.22 -3.39 -16.07
CA THR A 193 -1.10 -2.23 -16.30
C THR A 193 -0.25 -0.97 -16.44
N PRO A 194 -0.25 -0.28 -17.60
CA PRO A 194 0.71 0.80 -17.88
C PRO A 194 0.61 2.04 -16.98
N ASN A 195 -0.52 2.24 -16.31
CA ASN A 195 -0.81 3.36 -15.42
C ASN A 195 -0.96 2.94 -13.95
N SER A 196 -0.37 1.80 -13.58
CA SER A 196 -0.38 1.31 -12.20
C SER A 196 0.51 2.14 -11.28
N PHE A 197 1.55 2.82 -11.79
CA PHE A 197 2.52 3.50 -10.92
C PHE A 197 2.98 4.86 -11.45
N GLY A 198 3.46 5.69 -10.52
CA GLY A 198 4.21 6.92 -10.77
C GLY A 198 3.50 7.90 -11.71
N THR A 199 4.26 8.44 -12.66
CA THR A 199 3.80 9.50 -13.57
C THR A 199 2.55 9.10 -14.37
N ALA A 200 2.47 7.83 -14.82
CA ALA A 200 1.33 7.35 -15.60
C ALA A 200 0.07 7.19 -14.73
N PHE A 201 0.22 6.73 -13.49
CA PHE A 201 -0.86 6.72 -12.50
C PHE A 201 -1.40 8.14 -12.25
N ASN A 202 -0.51 9.10 -12.03
CA ASN A 202 -0.87 10.50 -11.77
C ASN A 202 -1.57 11.16 -12.97
N ALA A 203 -1.09 10.89 -14.18
CA ALA A 203 -1.73 11.37 -15.42
C ALA A 203 -3.16 10.82 -15.59
N ASN A 204 -3.46 9.65 -15.03
CA ASN A 204 -4.78 9.05 -15.00
C ASN A 204 -5.67 9.53 -13.84
N ARG A 205 -5.25 10.53 -13.06
CA ARG A 205 -5.92 10.98 -11.82
C ARG A 205 -5.99 9.87 -10.76
N GLY A 206 -4.97 9.02 -10.77
CA GLY A 206 -4.78 7.91 -9.86
C GLY A 206 -5.80 6.79 -9.97
N GLY A 207 -6.21 6.26 -8.82
CA GLY A 207 -7.04 5.08 -8.73
C GLY A 207 -7.05 4.46 -7.34
N VAL A 208 -7.50 3.22 -7.27
CA VAL A 208 -7.66 2.44 -6.04
C VAL A 208 -6.78 1.20 -6.09
N TYR A 209 -6.03 0.97 -5.02
CA TYR A 209 -5.41 -0.31 -4.71
C TYR A 209 -6.23 -1.02 -3.64
N ALA A 210 -6.63 -2.26 -3.91
CA ALA A 210 -7.36 -3.08 -2.96
C ALA A 210 -6.57 -4.37 -2.68
N THR A 211 -6.32 -4.65 -1.41
CA THR A 211 -5.56 -5.81 -0.93
C THR A 211 -6.45 -6.65 -0.05
N LEU A 212 -6.81 -7.84 -0.51
CA LEU A 212 -7.53 -8.83 0.29
C LEU A 212 -6.53 -9.80 0.90
N TRP A 213 -6.49 -9.88 2.22
CA TRP A 213 -5.65 -10.80 2.98
C TRP A 213 -6.52 -11.75 3.80
N THR A 214 -6.34 -13.05 3.56
CA THR A 214 -7.03 -14.15 4.24
C THR A 214 -6.03 -15.25 4.58
N SER A 215 -6.45 -16.25 5.37
CA SER A 215 -5.67 -17.48 5.59
C SER A 215 -5.31 -18.26 4.32
N SER A 216 -6.01 -18.02 3.21
CA SER A 216 -5.79 -18.75 1.95
C SER A 216 -4.84 -18.06 0.98
N GLY A 217 -4.50 -16.80 1.23
CA GLY A 217 -3.69 -15.99 0.33
C GLY A 217 -3.91 -14.49 0.47
N ILE A 218 -3.09 -13.77 -0.29
CA ILE A 218 -3.11 -12.32 -0.43
C ILE A 218 -3.32 -11.97 -1.90
N GLN A 219 -4.28 -11.09 -2.18
CA GLN A 219 -4.65 -10.69 -3.53
C GLN A 219 -4.65 -9.17 -3.63
N ILE A 220 -4.08 -8.64 -4.70
CA ILE A 220 -3.94 -7.19 -4.92
C ILE A 220 -4.56 -6.83 -6.27
N TRP A 221 -5.50 -5.90 -6.27
CA TRP A 221 -6.09 -5.29 -7.46
C TRP A 221 -5.69 -3.83 -7.55
N PHE A 222 -5.46 -3.37 -8.78
CA PHE A 222 -5.47 -1.96 -9.12
C PHE A 222 -6.68 -1.65 -9.99
N PHE A 223 -7.43 -0.62 -9.61
CA PHE A 223 -8.51 -0.06 -10.40
C PHE A 223 -8.16 1.38 -10.80
N PRO A 224 -7.98 1.68 -12.09
CA PRO A 224 -7.80 3.07 -12.53
C PRO A 224 -9.04 3.89 -12.16
N ARG A 225 -8.87 5.20 -11.97
CA ARG A 225 -9.89 6.12 -11.44
C ARG A 225 -11.28 5.99 -12.10
N ASP A 226 -11.34 5.74 -13.41
CA ASP A 226 -12.57 5.60 -14.20
C ASP A 226 -13.19 4.19 -14.20
N ARG A 227 -12.54 3.23 -13.53
CA ARG A 227 -12.94 1.81 -13.46
C ARG A 227 -13.06 1.29 -12.03
N ILE A 228 -13.14 2.17 -11.03
CA ILE A 228 -13.36 1.79 -9.64
C ILE A 228 -14.73 1.08 -9.51
N PRO A 229 -14.77 -0.16 -8.99
CA PRO A 229 -16.02 -0.88 -8.74
C PRO A 229 -17.01 -0.08 -7.88
N HIS A 230 -18.29 -0.10 -8.26
CA HIS A 230 -19.33 0.71 -7.60
C HIS A 230 -19.49 0.35 -6.11
N ASP A 231 -19.33 -0.92 -5.77
CA ASP A 231 -19.40 -1.47 -4.42
C ASP A 231 -18.30 -0.90 -3.49
N ILE A 232 -17.12 -0.56 -4.03
CA ILE A 232 -16.09 0.19 -3.29
C ILE A 232 -16.58 1.62 -3.02
N ASN A 233 -17.11 2.32 -4.04
CA ASN A 233 -17.56 3.71 -3.91
C ASN A 233 -18.70 3.90 -2.90
N VAL A 234 -19.57 2.89 -2.72
CA VAL A 234 -20.67 2.93 -1.74
C VAL A 234 -20.32 2.28 -0.40
N GLY A 235 -19.05 1.91 -0.17
CA GLY A 235 -18.59 1.36 1.11
C GLY A 235 -19.14 -0.04 1.44
N ASN A 236 -19.43 -0.85 0.43
CA ASN A 236 -19.90 -2.24 0.60
C ASN A 236 -19.14 -3.19 -0.34
N PRO A 237 -17.82 -3.32 -0.18
CA PRO A 237 -16.95 -4.02 -1.13
C PRO A 237 -17.24 -5.53 -1.18
N LYS A 238 -17.14 -6.08 -2.40
CA LYS A 238 -17.41 -7.48 -2.75
C LYS A 238 -16.27 -8.01 -3.65
N PRO A 239 -15.13 -8.37 -3.05
CA PRO A 239 -13.95 -8.83 -3.79
C PRO A 239 -14.22 -9.97 -4.77
N GLU A 240 -15.18 -10.85 -4.47
CA GLU A 240 -15.55 -11.97 -5.35
C GLU A 240 -16.10 -11.55 -6.73
N THR A 241 -16.42 -10.26 -6.91
CA THR A 241 -16.98 -9.71 -8.15
C THR A 241 -15.97 -8.93 -9.00
N TRP A 242 -14.76 -8.69 -8.50
CA TRP A 242 -13.79 -7.80 -9.14
C TRP A 242 -12.97 -8.43 -10.28
N GLY A 243 -13.04 -9.76 -10.42
CA GLY A 243 -12.30 -10.49 -11.44
C GLY A 243 -10.87 -10.82 -11.03
N ILE A 244 -10.01 -11.04 -12.03
CA ILE A 244 -8.62 -11.50 -11.81
C ILE A 244 -7.80 -10.36 -11.18
N PRO A 245 -7.11 -10.58 -10.04
CA PRO A 245 -6.21 -9.60 -9.43
C PRO A 245 -4.91 -9.40 -10.24
N GLU A 246 -4.23 -8.27 -10.01
CA GLU A 246 -2.90 -8.05 -10.56
C GLU A 246 -1.87 -8.99 -9.94
N ALA A 247 -1.94 -9.19 -8.62
CA ALA A 247 -1.15 -10.18 -7.90
C ALA A 247 -2.05 -11.14 -7.11
N ASN A 248 -1.76 -12.44 -7.18
CA ASN A 248 -2.48 -13.49 -6.46
C ASN A 248 -1.48 -14.44 -5.81
N TYR A 249 -1.13 -14.15 -4.56
CA TYR A 249 -0.28 -14.99 -3.75
C TYR A 249 -1.15 -16.04 -3.07
N SER A 250 -1.06 -17.29 -3.51
CA SER A 250 -1.83 -18.39 -2.93
C SER A 250 -0.93 -19.58 -2.57
N LYS A 251 -1.54 -20.74 -2.27
CA LYS A 251 -0.85 -21.99 -1.88
C LYS A 251 0.36 -22.29 -2.79
N PRO A 252 1.40 -22.98 -2.29
CA PRO A 252 1.45 -23.80 -1.06
C PRO A 252 1.82 -23.08 0.25
N CYS A 253 2.10 -21.77 0.25
CA CYS A 253 2.45 -21.04 1.47
C CYS A 253 1.34 -21.09 2.55
N ASP A 254 1.76 -21.16 3.82
CA ASP A 254 0.89 -21.02 4.99
C ASP A 254 0.88 -19.56 5.46
N PHE A 255 -0.09 -18.78 4.98
CA PHE A 255 -0.14 -17.33 5.24
C PHE A 255 -0.35 -17.00 6.72
N ASP A 256 -1.06 -17.83 7.48
CA ASP A 256 -1.28 -17.58 8.92
C ASP A 256 -0.03 -17.84 9.76
N ALA A 257 0.93 -18.60 9.24
CA ALA A 257 2.23 -18.82 9.88
C ALA A 257 3.24 -17.69 9.60
N HIS A 258 3.03 -16.89 8.55
CA HIS A 258 4.01 -15.92 8.06
C HIS A 258 3.56 -14.46 8.17
N PHE A 259 2.26 -14.18 8.29
CA PHE A 259 1.74 -12.81 8.29
C PHE A 259 0.86 -12.59 9.52
N GLN A 260 1.15 -11.55 10.30
CA GLN A 260 0.36 -11.22 11.49
C GLN A 260 0.64 -9.79 11.99
N GLN A 261 -0.40 -9.12 12.48
CA GLN A 261 -0.31 -7.82 13.15
C GLN A 261 0.40 -6.75 12.32
N HIS A 262 -0.03 -6.57 11.08
CA HIS A 262 0.58 -5.62 10.16
C HIS A 262 0.18 -4.17 10.46
N TRP A 263 1.16 -3.27 10.49
CA TRP A 263 0.94 -1.83 10.41
C TRP A 263 0.89 -1.38 8.95
N ILE A 264 -0.06 -0.51 8.63
CA ILE A 264 -0.15 0.15 7.33
C ILE A 264 0.90 1.25 7.27
N THR A 265 1.71 1.24 6.22
CA THR A 265 2.85 2.15 6.08
C THR A 265 2.79 2.94 4.79
N LEU A 266 3.10 4.24 4.87
CA LEU A 266 3.36 5.11 3.72
C LEU A 266 4.69 5.82 3.94
N ASN A 267 5.58 5.73 2.96
CA ASN A 267 6.83 6.49 2.98
C ASN A 267 7.29 6.86 1.57
N VAL A 268 8.28 7.74 1.53
CA VAL A 268 9.14 7.94 0.36
C VAL A 268 10.59 7.92 0.82
N ALA A 269 11.29 6.83 0.53
CA ALA A 269 12.73 6.73 0.66
C ALA A 269 13.43 7.28 -0.58
N PHE A 270 14.75 7.35 -0.51
CA PHE A 270 15.60 7.69 -1.65
C PHE A 270 16.83 6.78 -1.69
N CYS A 271 17.22 6.35 -2.88
CA CYS A 271 18.41 5.52 -3.08
C CYS A 271 18.36 4.25 -2.22
N GLY A 272 19.31 4.05 -1.30
CA GLY A 272 19.29 2.89 -0.40
C GLY A 272 19.47 1.56 -1.11
N ASP A 273 19.04 0.49 -0.43
CA ASP A 273 19.34 -0.89 -0.82
C ASP A 273 18.77 -1.28 -2.18
N TRP A 274 17.60 -0.74 -2.56
CA TRP A 274 17.04 -0.97 -3.88
C TRP A 274 17.38 0.13 -4.89
N ALA A 275 16.86 1.35 -4.73
CA ALA A 275 17.07 2.40 -5.73
C ALA A 275 18.56 2.78 -5.85
N GLY A 276 19.33 2.69 -4.77
CA GLY A 276 20.77 2.94 -4.84
C GLY A 276 21.51 1.86 -5.64
N SER A 277 21.19 0.59 -5.41
CA SER A 277 21.88 -0.55 -6.03
C SER A 277 21.62 -0.64 -7.54
N VAL A 278 20.41 -0.31 -8.00
CA VAL A 278 20.05 -0.32 -9.43
C VAL A 278 20.32 1.01 -10.16
N TRP A 279 20.94 2.00 -9.50
CA TRP A 279 21.20 3.32 -10.08
C TRP A 279 21.91 3.26 -11.45
N SER A 280 22.93 2.40 -11.59
CA SER A 280 23.71 2.31 -12.83
C SER A 280 22.93 1.78 -14.03
N SER A 281 21.90 0.96 -13.80
CA SER A 281 21.06 0.37 -14.86
C SER A 281 19.70 1.08 -15.02
N SER A 282 19.34 1.97 -14.09
CA SER A 282 18.07 2.70 -14.07
C SER A 282 17.84 3.68 -15.23
N GLY A 283 18.88 4.02 -16.00
CA GLY A 283 18.85 5.11 -16.98
C GLY A 283 18.97 6.52 -16.36
N CYS A 284 19.09 6.62 -15.04
CA CYS A 284 19.35 7.88 -14.34
C CYS A 284 20.83 8.22 -14.20
N SER A 285 21.68 7.20 -14.15
CA SER A 285 23.13 7.39 -14.06
C SER A 285 23.68 8.07 -15.32
N SER A 286 24.54 9.06 -15.11
CA SER A 286 25.24 9.79 -16.17
C SER A 286 26.60 10.27 -15.68
N PRO A 287 27.52 10.71 -16.55
CA PRO A 287 28.78 11.32 -16.11
C PRO A 287 28.60 12.51 -15.17
N GLN A 288 27.48 13.24 -15.28
CA GLN A 288 27.13 14.33 -14.37
C GLN A 288 26.61 13.82 -13.02
N TRP A 289 25.92 12.68 -13.02
CA TRP A 289 25.27 12.09 -11.85
C TRP A 289 25.67 10.62 -11.69
N PRO A 290 26.93 10.33 -11.28
CA PRO A 290 27.40 8.96 -11.12
C PRO A 290 26.86 8.27 -9.86
N SER A 291 26.27 9.04 -8.93
CA SER A 291 25.74 8.55 -7.66
C SER A 291 24.29 9.00 -7.47
N CYS A 292 23.45 8.06 -7.03
CA CYS A 292 22.06 8.32 -6.66
C CYS A 292 21.98 9.41 -5.57
N ASN A 293 22.73 9.26 -4.48
CA ASN A 293 22.71 10.21 -3.36
C ASN A 293 23.11 11.61 -3.81
N CYS A 294 24.13 11.73 -4.69
CA CYS A 294 24.52 13.02 -5.26
C CYS A 294 23.41 13.65 -6.11
N TYR A 295 22.70 12.86 -6.92
CA TYR A 295 21.55 13.35 -7.68
C TYR A 295 20.46 13.86 -6.74
N VAL A 296 20.07 13.05 -5.76
CA VAL A 296 19.03 13.40 -4.78
C VAL A 296 19.42 14.63 -3.98
N ALA A 297 20.67 14.78 -3.58
CA ALA A 297 21.14 15.94 -2.84
C ALA A 297 21.06 17.25 -3.65
N MET A 298 21.43 17.21 -4.92
CA MET A 298 21.69 18.41 -5.73
C MET A 298 20.52 18.85 -6.61
N ASN A 299 19.48 18.04 -6.76
CA ASN A 299 18.37 18.31 -7.68
C ASN A 299 17.00 18.38 -6.97
N PRO A 300 16.79 19.27 -5.99
CA PRO A 300 15.52 19.34 -5.24
C PRO A 300 14.28 19.48 -6.12
N ALA A 301 14.36 20.32 -7.16
CA ALA A 301 13.21 20.61 -8.03
C ALA A 301 12.67 19.39 -8.79
N SER A 302 13.49 18.35 -8.96
CA SER A 302 13.06 17.06 -9.55
C SER A 302 11.94 16.40 -8.74
N PHE A 303 11.89 16.64 -7.42
CA PHE A 303 10.99 15.96 -6.50
C PHE A 303 9.66 16.67 -6.27
N ILE A 304 9.32 17.69 -7.08
CA ILE A 304 8.06 18.43 -6.93
C ILE A 304 6.81 17.54 -7.11
N ASN A 305 6.93 16.48 -7.91
CA ASN A 305 5.88 15.48 -8.12
C ASN A 305 6.09 14.23 -7.25
N THR A 306 6.90 14.30 -6.19
CA THR A 306 7.18 13.19 -5.29
C THR A 306 6.33 13.33 -4.03
N PHE A 307 5.03 13.03 -4.14
CA PHE A 307 4.09 13.08 -3.02
C PHE A 307 2.91 12.12 -3.21
N TRP A 308 2.37 11.65 -2.10
CA TRP A 308 1.07 11.00 -2.01
C TRP A 308 -0.03 12.07 -1.86
N LEU A 309 -1.13 11.90 -2.59
CA LEU A 309 -2.38 12.62 -2.37
C LEU A 309 -3.48 11.60 -2.12
N VAL A 310 -3.70 11.33 -0.83
CA VAL A 310 -4.58 10.28 -0.34
C VAL A 310 -6.00 10.83 -0.24
N GLU A 311 -6.96 10.09 -0.80
CA GLU A 311 -8.39 10.33 -0.57
C GLU A 311 -8.85 9.59 0.69
N SER A 312 -8.52 8.30 0.78
CA SER A 312 -8.75 7.49 1.98
C SER A 312 -7.94 6.21 1.94
N ILE A 313 -7.59 5.67 3.11
CA ILE A 313 -7.24 4.26 3.27
C ILE A 313 -8.28 3.64 4.19
N LYS A 314 -8.97 2.59 3.75
CA LYS A 314 -10.07 1.97 4.51
C LYS A 314 -9.77 0.51 4.75
N VAL A 315 -9.97 0.06 5.98
CA VAL A 315 -9.82 -1.34 6.36
C VAL A 315 -11.19 -1.92 6.66
N TYR A 316 -11.52 -3.03 6.02
CA TYR A 316 -12.75 -3.78 6.25
C TYR A 316 -12.45 -5.17 6.80
N GLN A 317 -13.25 -5.64 7.74
CA GLN A 317 -13.15 -6.98 8.31
C GLN A 317 -14.28 -7.88 7.84
N TYR A 318 -13.96 -9.15 7.63
CA TYR A 318 -14.96 -10.15 7.30
C TYR A 318 -15.85 -10.41 8.51
N GLN A 319 -17.17 -10.36 8.33
CA GLN A 319 -18.11 -10.79 9.34
C GLN A 319 -18.39 -12.27 9.19
N ASP A 320 -17.68 -13.08 9.97
CA ASP A 320 -18.14 -14.43 10.23
C ASP A 320 -19.48 -14.36 10.97
N ARG A 321 -20.43 -15.20 10.57
CA ARG A 321 -21.74 -15.32 11.24
C ARG A 321 -21.65 -15.96 12.65
N GLY A 322 -20.54 -15.74 13.36
CA GLY A 322 -20.29 -16.16 14.74
C GLY A 322 -18.84 -15.99 15.16
N GLY A 323 -18.45 -14.81 15.66
CA GLY A 323 -17.18 -14.63 16.36
C GLY A 323 -16.73 -13.18 16.45
N HIS A 324 -16.80 -12.59 17.64
CA HIS A 324 -16.15 -11.31 17.95
C HIS A 324 -14.62 -11.51 17.96
N HIS A 325 -13.93 -11.00 16.94
CA HIS A 325 -12.52 -10.64 17.03
C HIS A 325 -12.43 -9.11 16.95
N GLY A 326 -12.56 -8.48 18.11
CA GLY A 326 -12.33 -7.04 18.26
C GLY A 326 -10.84 -6.74 18.14
N ALA A 327 -10.51 -5.59 17.56
CA ALA A 327 -9.17 -5.02 17.59
C ALA A 327 -8.66 -4.98 19.04
N GLU A 328 -7.50 -5.56 19.28
CA GLU A 328 -6.85 -5.51 20.59
C GLU A 328 -6.09 -4.17 20.70
N PRO A 329 -6.27 -3.39 21.77
CA PRO A 329 -5.51 -2.16 21.96
C PRO A 329 -4.05 -2.50 22.24
N ALA A 330 -3.14 -1.90 21.46
CA ALA A 330 -1.70 -2.01 21.68
C ALA A 330 -1.34 -1.48 23.07
N SER A 331 -0.67 -2.32 23.88
CA SER A 331 -0.13 -1.92 25.17
C SER A 331 1.23 -1.22 24.99
N GLU A 332 1.41 -0.11 25.70
CA GLU A 332 2.65 0.67 25.73
C GLU A 332 3.81 -0.18 26.29
N GLY A 333 4.87 -0.34 25.50
CA GLY A 333 6.07 -1.05 25.95
C GLY A 333 7.13 -1.26 24.87
N LEU A 334 7.55 -0.20 24.18
CA LEU A 334 8.69 -0.30 23.24
C LEU A 334 10.00 0.02 23.97
N THR A 335 10.71 -1.02 24.43
CA THR A 335 12.13 -0.90 24.77
C THR A 335 12.95 -0.95 23.48
N LEU A 336 13.64 0.15 23.19
CA LEU A 336 14.70 0.21 22.18
C LEU A 336 15.73 -0.89 22.43
N GLN A 337 15.91 -1.80 21.46
CA GLN A 337 17.10 -2.63 21.37
C GLN A 337 17.76 -2.42 20.01
N THR A 338 18.91 -1.78 20.04
CA THR A 338 19.88 -1.76 18.94
C THR A 338 20.51 -3.14 18.80
N GLN A 339 20.43 -3.77 17.63
CA GLN A 339 21.41 -4.77 17.22
C GLN A 339 21.79 -4.62 15.75
N ALA A 340 23.11 -4.51 15.55
CA ALA A 340 23.77 -4.57 14.27
C ALA A 340 23.92 -6.03 13.82
N GLY A 341 23.58 -6.32 12.56
CA GLY A 341 23.76 -7.64 11.95
C GLY A 341 23.60 -7.54 10.43
N ALA A 342 24.72 -7.64 9.73
CA ALA A 342 24.86 -7.43 8.29
C ALA A 342 24.14 -8.49 7.42
N GLY A 343 23.44 -8.01 6.39
CA GLY A 343 23.03 -8.75 5.19
C GLY A 343 22.34 -7.79 4.23
N ALA A 344 22.99 -7.41 3.13
CA ALA A 344 22.45 -6.45 2.16
C ALA A 344 21.44 -7.13 1.23
N GLY A 345 20.19 -6.66 1.24
CA GLY A 345 19.12 -7.06 0.33
C GLY A 345 18.00 -6.02 0.30
N ALA A 346 17.30 -5.91 -0.83
CA ALA A 346 16.32 -4.89 -1.22
C ALA A 346 14.93 -5.02 -0.55
N GLY A 347 14.83 -5.67 0.61
CA GLY A 347 13.61 -5.64 1.42
C GLY A 347 13.59 -4.36 2.24
N ALA A 348 12.41 -3.94 2.70
CA ALA A 348 12.30 -2.78 3.55
C ALA A 348 12.76 -3.08 5.00
N ASP A 349 14.06 -3.37 5.18
CA ASP A 349 14.67 -4.05 6.33
C ASP A 349 14.58 -3.28 7.67
N TYR A 350 13.53 -3.48 8.49
CA TYR A 350 13.32 -2.88 9.84
C TYR A 350 14.16 -3.42 11.00
#